data_AF-A0A2V8DBE9-F1
#
_entry.id   AF-A0A2V8DBE9-F1
#
_cell.length_a   1.000
_cell.length_b   1.000
_cell.length_c   1.000
_cell.angle_alpha   90.00
_cell.angle_beta   90.00
_cell.angle_gamma   90.00
#
_symmetry.space_group_name_H-M   'P 1'
#
loop_
_entity.id
_entity.type
_entity.pdbx_description
1 polymer ?
#
loop_
_entity_poly.entity_id
_entity_poly.type
_entity_poly.pdbx_seq_one_letter_code
_entity_poly.pdbx_strand_id
1 'polypeptide(L)'
;MALVVLLRGVNVGGHRTFRPTALTKQLKHLGAVNIGAAGTFVIRQPVTRAQLRAELASRLPFNAEIMICQGREIVRLMSHNHFADQPMRPDIVRFVSVLSQRPRSAPSMPMSFPS
;
A
#
# COMPACT_ATOMS: atom_id res chain seq x y z
N MET A 1 -7.87 11.58 9.33
CA MET A 1 -7.99 10.87 8.03
C MET A 1 -6.84 9.89 7.96
N ALA A 2 -7.09 8.60 7.70
CA ALA A 2 -6.04 7.58 7.78
C ALA A 2 -5.17 7.53 6.51
N LEU A 3 -3.88 7.26 6.68
CA LEU A 3 -2.96 6.94 5.58
C LEU A 3 -2.76 5.43 5.51
N VAL A 4 -2.68 4.89 4.30
CA VAL A 4 -2.35 3.48 4.05
C VAL A 4 -0.94 3.42 3.49
N VAL A 5 -0.11 2.57 4.10
CA VAL A 5 1.28 2.33 3.71
C VAL A 5 1.37 0.94 3.10
N LEU A 6 2.03 0.84 1.95
CA LEU A 6 2.28 -0.42 1.25
C LEU A 6 3.78 -0.51 0.98
N LEU A 7 4.43 -1.55 1.52
CA LEU A 7 5.86 -1.83 1.31
C LEU A 7 6.04 -2.87 0.21
N ARG A 8 6.88 -2.58 -0.78
CA ARG A 8 7.13 -3.51 -1.90
C ARG A 8 8.21 -4.54 -1.55
N GLY A 9 7.91 -5.81 -1.79
CA GLY A 9 8.90 -6.90 -1.83
C GLY A 9 9.59 -7.14 -0.49
N VAL A 10 8.85 -7.03 0.61
CA VAL A 10 9.33 -7.31 1.96
C VAL A 10 8.88 -8.70 2.41
N ASN A 11 9.66 -9.37 3.25
CA ASN A 11 9.35 -10.70 3.80
C ASN A 11 9.03 -11.78 2.75
N VAL A 12 9.64 -11.69 1.56
CA VAL A 12 9.47 -12.67 0.46
C VAL A 12 10.80 -13.29 0.11
N GLY A 13 10.81 -14.61 -0.13
CA GLY A 13 12.02 -15.34 -0.54
C GLY A 13 13.19 -15.26 0.43
N GLY A 14 12.95 -14.98 1.72
CA GLY A 14 14.01 -14.81 2.73
C GLY A 14 14.74 -13.46 2.71
N HIS A 15 14.35 -12.54 1.82
CA HIS A 15 14.98 -11.22 1.69
C HIS A 15 14.15 -10.11 2.33
N ARG A 16 14.83 -9.00 2.67
CA ARG A 16 14.22 -7.78 3.25
C ARG A 16 13.27 -8.13 4.40
N THR A 17 13.79 -8.96 5.28
CA THR A 17 13.05 -9.55 6.39
C THR A 17 13.00 -8.58 7.56
N PHE A 18 11.81 -8.32 8.07
CA PHE A 18 11.58 -7.56 9.30
C PHE A 18 10.34 -8.09 10.01
N ARG A 19 10.13 -7.67 11.26
CA ARG A 19 8.94 -8.03 12.04
C ARG A 19 7.90 -6.89 11.95
N PRO A 20 6.78 -7.04 11.21
CA PRO A 20 5.77 -5.99 11.08
C PRO A 20 5.18 -5.54 12.43
N THR A 21 5.02 -6.48 13.36
CA THR A 21 4.54 -6.20 14.72
C THR A 21 5.52 -5.33 15.52
N ALA A 22 6.82 -5.53 15.35
CA ALA A 22 7.84 -4.68 15.99
C ALA A 22 7.79 -3.25 15.43
N LEU A 23 7.68 -3.10 14.10
CA LEU A 23 7.52 -1.79 13.47
C LEU A 23 6.23 -1.09 13.94
N THR A 24 5.13 -1.82 14.07
CA THR A 24 3.85 -1.28 14.58
C THR A 24 3.98 -0.78 16.02
N LYS A 25 4.70 -1.52 16.89
CA LYS A 25 4.98 -1.09 18.27
C LYS A 25 5.80 0.20 18.31
N GLN A 26 6.83 0.29 17.47
CA GLN A 26 7.61 1.51 17.36
C GLN A 26 6.72 2.68 16.90
N LEU A 27 5.81 2.46 15.94
CA LEU A 27 4.91 3.48 15.37
C LEU A 27 3.61 3.68 16.18
N LYS A 28 3.57 3.26 17.45
CA LYS A 28 2.37 3.34 18.28
C LYS A 28 1.85 4.77 18.43
N HIS A 29 2.73 5.77 18.47
CA HIS A 29 2.36 7.19 18.55
C HIS A 29 1.57 7.67 17.33
N LEU A 30 1.73 7.02 16.16
CA LEU A 30 0.95 7.30 14.96
C LEU A 30 -0.34 6.45 14.87
N GLY A 31 -0.63 5.63 15.88
CA GLY A 31 -1.79 4.73 15.88
C GLY A 31 -1.72 3.67 14.78
N ALA A 32 -0.52 3.22 14.42
CA ALA A 32 -0.28 2.25 13.36
C ALA A 32 -1.00 0.91 13.61
N VAL A 33 -1.53 0.32 12.54
CA VAL A 33 -2.17 -0.99 12.51
C VAL A 33 -1.58 -1.79 11.36
N ASN A 34 -1.12 -3.01 11.62
CA ASN A 34 -0.63 -3.91 10.58
C ASN A 34 -1.78 -4.74 9.98
N ILE A 35 -1.87 -4.79 8.65
CA ILE A 35 -2.87 -5.53 7.90
C ILE A 35 -2.14 -6.67 7.15
N GLY A 36 -1.98 -7.81 7.81
CA GLY A 36 -1.38 -9.02 7.22
C GLY A 36 0.14 -9.13 7.40
N ALA A 37 0.76 -10.01 6.61
CA ALA A 37 2.15 -10.43 6.81
C ALA A 37 3.19 -9.63 5.98
N ALA A 38 2.76 -9.01 4.88
CA ALA A 38 3.64 -8.55 3.80
C ALA A 38 3.88 -7.03 3.76
N GLY A 39 3.66 -6.30 4.86
CA GLY A 39 4.04 -4.89 4.96
C GLY A 39 2.97 -3.87 4.54
N THR A 40 1.70 -4.16 4.82
CA THR A 40 0.60 -3.19 4.69
C THR A 40 0.25 -2.62 6.07
N PHE A 41 0.23 -1.29 6.19
CA PHE A 41 -0.10 -0.62 7.45
C PHE A 41 -1.15 0.46 7.25
N VAL A 42 -1.98 0.67 8.27
CA VAL A 42 -2.90 1.81 8.35
C VAL A 42 -2.44 2.71 9.50
N ILE A 43 -2.27 4.00 9.20
CA ILE A 43 -1.84 5.03 10.12
C ILE A 43 -3.05 5.92 10.43
N ARG A 44 -3.49 5.91 11.69
CA ARG A 44 -4.76 6.54 12.10
C ARG A 44 -4.59 7.97 12.58
N GLN A 45 -3.44 8.31 13.15
CA GLN A 45 -3.19 9.66 13.65
C GLN A 45 -2.80 10.62 12.52
N PRO A 46 -3.08 11.93 12.68
CA PRO A 46 -2.67 12.94 11.71
C PRO A 46 -1.14 12.99 11.58
N VAL A 47 -0.64 12.83 10.36
CA VAL A 47 0.77 12.96 10.01
C VAL A 47 0.89 13.29 8.53
N THR A 48 1.90 14.07 8.14
CA THR A 48 2.12 14.34 6.72
C THR A 48 2.73 13.11 6.04
N ARG A 49 2.49 12.95 4.73
CA ARG A 49 3.11 11.86 3.95
C ARG A 49 4.64 11.90 3.97
N ALA A 50 5.24 13.10 4.06
CA ALA A 50 6.68 13.27 4.11
C ALA A 50 7.26 12.80 5.46
N GLN A 51 6.67 13.24 6.58
CA GLN A 51 7.08 12.81 7.92
C GLN A 51 6.93 11.29 8.09
N LEU A 52 5.78 10.73 7.68
CA LEU A 52 5.54 9.30 7.75
C LEU A 52 6.56 8.51 6.92
N ARG A 53 6.88 8.97 5.71
CA ARG A 53 7.90 8.33 4.86
C ARG A 53 9.28 8.36 5.50
N ALA A 54 9.69 9.50 6.03
CA ALA A 54 10.99 9.65 6.69
C ALA A 54 11.10 8.72 7.91
N GLU A 55 10.05 8.66 8.73
CA GLU A 55 10.03 7.83 9.94
C GLU A 55 9.96 6.33 9.63
N LEU A 56 9.25 5.91 8.58
CA LEU A 56 9.30 4.53 8.11
C LEU A 56 10.68 4.15 7.58
N ALA A 57 11.29 5.02 6.76
CA ALA A 57 12.60 4.77 6.18
C ALA A 57 13.69 4.67 7.24
N SER A 58 13.63 5.47 8.32
CA SER A 58 14.63 5.40 9.40
C SER A 58 14.49 4.18 10.30
N ARG A 59 13.34 3.50 10.30
CA ARG A 59 13.05 2.35 11.17
C ARG A 59 13.14 1.01 10.46
N LEU A 60 13.02 0.99 9.14
CA LEU A 60 13.21 -0.22 8.35
C LEU A 60 14.71 -0.56 8.31
N PRO A 61 15.09 -1.84 8.52
CA PRO A 61 16.49 -2.26 8.48
C PRO A 61 17.07 -2.36 7.05
N PHE A 62 16.34 -1.85 6.05
CA PHE A 62 16.69 -1.88 4.64
C PHE A 62 15.94 -0.79 3.89
N ASN A 63 16.44 -0.45 2.69
CA ASN A 63 15.71 0.40 1.76
C ASN A 63 14.55 -0.36 1.13
N ALA A 64 13.36 0.24 1.18
CA ALA A 64 12.13 -0.29 0.57
C ALA A 64 11.42 0.80 -0.23
N GLU A 65 10.68 0.39 -1.27
CA GLU A 65 9.71 1.29 -1.89
C GLU A 65 8.49 1.42 -0.97
N ILE A 66 8.15 2.66 -0.63
CA ILE A 66 7.08 3.01 0.31
C ILE A 66 6.00 3.81 -0.44
N MET A 67 4.89 3.15 -0.73
CA MET A 67 3.70 3.80 -1.28
C MET A 67 2.80 4.25 -0.14
N ILE A 68 2.33 5.51 -0.19
CA ILE A 68 1.46 6.11 0.85
C ILE A 68 0.21 6.69 0.18
N CYS A 69 -0.92 6.02 0.39
CA CYS A 69 -2.23 6.39 -0.16
C CYS A 69 -3.12 7.00 0.92
N GLN A 70 -4.13 7.77 0.53
CA GLN A 70 -5.20 8.13 1.46
C GLN A 70 -6.13 6.95 1.65
N GLY A 71 -6.55 6.65 2.88
CA GLY A 71 -7.51 5.57 3.13
C GLY A 71 -8.81 5.74 2.35
N ARG A 72 -9.27 6.98 2.15
CA ARG A 72 -10.46 7.29 1.34
C ARG A 72 -10.35 6.86 -0.12
N GLU A 73 -9.14 6.85 -0.69
CA GLU A 73 -8.92 6.42 -2.08
C GLU A 73 -9.13 4.91 -2.21
N ILE A 74 -8.69 4.14 -1.21
CA ILE A 74 -8.93 2.70 -1.12
C ILE A 74 -10.42 2.40 -0.93
N VAL A 75 -11.09 3.12 -0.02
CA VAL A 75 -12.55 2.96 0.19
C VAL A 75 -13.32 3.28 -1.08
N ARG A 76 -12.97 4.37 -1.78
CA ARG A 76 -13.58 4.74 -3.06
C ARG A 76 -13.36 3.67 -4.13
N LEU A 77 -12.15 3.13 -4.23
CA LEU A 77 -11.84 2.03 -5.14
C LEU A 77 -12.71 0.79 -4.84
N MET A 78 -12.89 0.45 -3.57
CA MET A 78 -13.70 -0.70 -3.14
C MET A 78 -15.21 -0.48 -3.28
N SER A 79 -15.67 0.77 -3.37
CA SER A 79 -17.09 1.08 -3.55
C SER A 79 -17.62 0.80 -4.96
N HIS A 80 -16.76 0.49 -5.93
CA HIS A 80 -17.14 0.20 -7.32
C HIS A 80 -16.77 -1.24 -7.70
N ASN A 81 -17.63 -1.90 -8.48
CA ASN A 81 -17.31 -3.21 -9.05
C ASN A 81 -16.53 -3.06 -10.37
N HIS A 82 -15.21 -2.87 -10.26
CA HIS A 82 -14.31 -2.69 -11.42
C HIS A 82 -14.20 -3.91 -12.35
N PHE A 83 -14.76 -5.06 -11.96
CA PHE A 83 -14.71 -6.31 -12.73
C PHE A 83 -16.11 -6.84 -13.08
N ALA A 84 -17.15 -6.01 -13.02
CA ALA A 84 -18.53 -6.44 -13.23
C ALA A 84 -18.74 -7.15 -14.58
N ASP A 85 -18.15 -6.62 -15.65
CA ASP A 85 -18.27 -7.17 -17.01
C ASP A 85 -17.26 -8.29 -17.31
N GLN A 86 -16.41 -8.65 -16.34
CA GLN A 86 -15.36 -9.64 -16.52
C GLN A 86 -15.79 -10.98 -15.92
N PRO A 87 -15.77 -12.08 -16.69
CA PRO A 87 -16.16 -13.38 -16.17
C PRO A 87 -15.24 -13.79 -15.01
N MET A 88 -15.83 -14.34 -13.94
CA MET A 88 -15.07 -14.86 -12.82
C MET A 88 -14.60 -16.26 -13.18
N ARG A 89 -13.39 -16.36 -13.76
CA ARG A 89 -12.77 -17.63 -14.13
C ARG A 89 -11.62 -17.97 -13.18
N PRO A 90 -11.37 -19.26 -12.88
CA PRO A 90 -10.30 -19.68 -11.97
C PRO A 90 -8.88 -19.28 -12.42
N ASP A 91 -8.69 -19.08 -13.73
CA ASP A 91 -7.42 -18.69 -14.35
C ASP A 91 -7.18 -17.17 -14.35
N ILE A 92 -8.12 -16.36 -13.87
CA ILE A 92 -8.02 -14.91 -13.85
C ILE A 92 -7.75 -14.41 -12.42
N VAL A 93 -6.61 -13.74 -12.24
CA VAL A 93 -6.29 -13.03 -10.98
C VAL A 93 -6.70 -11.57 -11.11
N ARG A 94 -7.58 -11.13 -10.22
CA ARG A 94 -7.98 -9.73 -10.07
C ARG A 94 -7.07 -9.07 -9.04
N PHE A 95 -6.39 -8.00 -9.42
CA PHE A 95 -5.49 -7.29 -8.53
C PHE A 95 -5.52 -5.79 -8.78
N VAL A 96 -4.98 -5.05 -7.82
CA VAL A 96 -4.79 -3.60 -7.90
C VAL A 96 -3.29 -3.32 -7.78
N SER A 97 -2.78 -2.52 -8.71
CA SER A 97 -1.40 -2.04 -8.66
C SER A 97 -1.36 -0.64 -8.07
N VAL A 98 -0.50 -0.42 -7.07
CA VAL A 98 -0.18 0.91 -6.55
C VAL A 98 1.20 1.29 -7.05
N LEU A 99 1.26 2.40 -7.80
CA LEU A 99 2.49 2.84 -8.43
C LEU A 99 3.38 3.58 -7.42
N SER A 100 4.65 3.18 -7.33
CA SER A 100 5.67 3.86 -6.51
C SER A 100 6.24 5.10 -7.19
N GLN A 101 6.11 5.19 -8.52
CA GLN A 101 6.57 6.30 -9.35
C GLN A 101 5.56 6.59 -10.45
N ARG A 102 5.66 7.77 -11.05
CA ARG A 102 4.87 8.10 -12.25
C ARG A 102 5.19 7.07 -13.37
N PRO A 103 4.17 6.48 -14.01
CA PRO A 103 4.40 5.58 -15.13
C PRO A 103 5.10 6.33 -16.28
N ARG A 104 6.08 5.68 -16.91
CA ARG A 104 6.90 6.26 -18.00
C ARG A 104 6.21 6.25 -19.36
N SER A 105 5.26 5.33 -19.54
CA SER A 105 4.47 5.20 -20.76
C SER A 105 2.99 5.35 -20.41
N ALA A 106 2.23 5.96 -21.32
CA ALA A 106 0.78 5.96 -21.19
C ALA A 106 0.27 4.51 -21.26
N PRO A 107 -0.68 4.11 -20.41
CA PRO A 107 -1.32 2.80 -20.52
C PRO A 107 -2.04 2.67 -21.87
N SER A 108 -2.06 1.46 -22.42
CA SER A 108 -2.90 1.17 -23.59
C SER A 108 -4.38 1.33 -23.23
N MET A 109 -5.12 2.03 -24.08
CA MET A 109 -6.57 2.20 -23.93
C MET A 109 -7.33 0.95 -24.40
N PRO A 110 -8.50 0.63 -23.81
CA PRO A 110 -9.27 1.47 -22.88
C PRO A 110 -8.77 1.40 -21.43
N MET A 111 -8.79 2.54 -20.75
CA MET A 111 -8.61 2.60 -19.29
C MET A 111 -9.69 3.46 -18.64
N SER A 112 -10.13 3.03 -17.46
CA SER A 112 -11.08 3.79 -16.63
C SER A 112 -10.29 4.61 -15.62
N PHE A 113 -10.43 5.93 -15.66
CA PHE A 113 -9.84 6.83 -14.68
C PHE A 113 -10.87 7.21 -13.62
N PRO A 114 -10.51 7.28 -12.32
CA PRO A 114 -11.40 7.85 -11.32
C PRO A 114 -11.58 9.35 -11.57
N SER A 115 -12.84 9.81 -11.47
CA SER A 115 -13.23 11.23 -11.56
C SER A 115 -12.75 12.09 -10.39
#